data_AF-A0A3S2VQ58-F1
#
_entry.id   AF-A0A3S2VQ58-F1
#
_cell.length_a   1.000
_cell.length_b   1.000
_cell.length_c   1.000
_cell.angle_alpha   90.00
_cell.angle_beta   90.00
_cell.angle_gamma   90.00
#
_symmetry.space_group_name_H-M   'P 1'
#
loop_
_entity.id
_entity.type
_entity.pdbx_description
1 polymer ?
#
loop_
_entity_poly.entity_id
_entity_poly.type
_entity_poly.pdbx_seq_one_letter_code
_entity_poly.pdbx_strand_id
1 'polypeptide(L)' 'MSSTTDTIKGLANEALGNVKQGIGKATGNDSLVAEGKAQEIKGEAQRTVGEAKDGLHKAADVITGRK' A
#
# COMPACT_ATOMS: atom_id res chain seq x y z
N MET A 1 14.85 1.75 11.02
CA MET A 1 14.12 0.46 10.87
C MET A 1 12.62 0.69 10.56
N SER A 2 12.27 1.54 9.58
CA SER A 2 10.85 1.81 9.23
C SER A 2 10.37 1.00 8.01
N SER A 3 11.26 0.79 7.03
CA SER A 3 10.90 0.23 5.72
C SER A 3 10.22 -1.15 5.79
N THR A 4 10.73 -2.06 6.62
CA THR A 4 10.13 -3.40 6.76
C THR A 4 8.72 -3.35 7.36
N THR A 5 8.52 -2.50 8.37
CA THR A 5 7.22 -2.34 9.05
C THR A 5 6.18 -1.72 8.13
N ASP A 6 6.58 -0.72 7.32
CA ASP A 6 5.68 -0.03 6.39
C ASP A 6 5.29 -0.93 5.21
N THR A 7 6.23 -1.73 4.68
CA THR A 7 5.92 -2.74 3.66
C THR A 7 4.98 -3.83 4.19
N ILE A 8 5.22 -4.33 5.40
CA ILE A 8 4.34 -5.32 6.05
C ILE A 8 2.94 -4.74 6.29
N LYS A 9 2.83 -3.49 6.75
CA LYS A 9 1.54 -2.81 6.92
C LYS A 9 0.81 -2.63 5.59
N GLY A 10 1.52 -2.29 4.51
CA GLY A 10 0.95 -2.20 3.17
C GLY A 10 0.37 -3.53 2.71
N LEU A 11 1.15 -4.61 2.85
CA LEU A 11 0.74 -5.97 2.49
C LEU A 11 -0.47 -6.44 3.33
N ALA A 12 -0.45 -6.15 4.63
CA ALA A 12 -1.53 -6.51 5.55
C ALA A 12 -2.84 -5.76 5.23
N ASN A 13 -2.77 -4.47 4.88
CA ASN A 13 -3.94 -3.68 4.50
C ASN A 13 -4.54 -4.16 3.17
N GLU A 14 -3.70 -4.55 2.21
CA GLU A 14 -4.14 -5.08 0.92
C GLU A 14 -4.81 -6.47 1.09
N ALA A 15 -4.22 -7.34 1.91
CA ALA A 15 -4.81 -8.62 2.27
C ALA A 15 -6.16 -8.44 3.00
N LEU A 16 -6.24 -7.51 3.96
CA LEU A 16 -7.48 -7.16 4.65
C LEU A 16 -8.54 -6.59 3.70
N GLY A 17 -8.15 -5.73 2.77
CA GLY A 17 -9.03 -5.18 1.74
C GLY A 17 -9.64 -6.28 0.87
N ASN A 18 -8.82 -7.20 0.38
CA ASN A 18 -9.26 -8.35 -0.40
C ASN A 18 -10.22 -9.27 0.38
N VAL A 19 -9.93 -9.51 1.66
CA VAL A 19 -10.82 -10.27 2.55
C VAL A 19 -12.15 -9.55 2.74
N LYS A 20 -12.16 -8.22 2.99
CA LYS A 20 -13.39 -7.42 3.09
C LYS A 20 -14.20 -7.46 1.81
N GLN A 21 -13.57 -7.37 0.64
CA GLN A 21 -14.26 -7.51 -0.65
C GLN A 21 -14.87 -8.90 -0.81
N GLY A 22 -14.12 -9.96 -0.45
CA GLY A 22 -14.60 -11.34 -0.53
C GLY A 22 -15.80 -11.60 0.39
N ILE A 23 -15.70 -11.18 1.65
CA ILE A 23 -16.79 -11.29 2.63
C ILE A 23 -17.98 -10.42 2.20
N GLY A 24 -17.74 -9.20 1.74
CA GLY A 24 -18.79 -8.30 1.25
C GLY A 24 -19.57 -8.90 0.08
N LYS A 25 -18.88 -9.46 -0.91
CA LYS A 25 -19.52 -10.15 -2.04
C LYS A 25 -20.29 -11.39 -1.59
N ALA A 26 -19.74 -12.17 -0.67
CA ALA A 26 -20.38 -13.39 -0.16
C ALA A 26 -21.62 -13.11 0.71
N THR A 27 -21.62 -11.99 1.43
CA THR A 27 -22.71 -11.59 2.35
C THR A 27 -23.68 -10.58 1.73
N GLY A 28 -23.44 -10.11 0.51
CA GLY A 28 -24.24 -9.05 -0.13
C GLY A 28 -24.07 -7.67 0.53
N ASN A 29 -22.94 -7.43 1.19
CA ASN A 29 -22.66 -6.17 1.87
C ASN A 29 -21.78 -5.27 1.00
N ASP A 30 -22.43 -4.36 0.27
CA ASP A 30 -21.77 -3.42 -0.63
C ASP A 30 -20.81 -2.46 0.08
N SER A 31 -21.08 -2.10 1.35
CA SER A 31 -20.16 -1.26 2.14
C SER A 31 -18.81 -1.94 2.35
N LEU A 32 -18.79 -3.25 2.65
CA LEU A 32 -17.54 -4.00 2.82
C LEU A 32 -16.75 -4.11 1.50
N VAL A 33 -17.45 -4.24 0.37
CA VAL A 33 -16.82 -4.23 -0.95
C VAL A 33 -16.23 -2.86 -1.27
N ALA A 34 -16.98 -1.79 -1.00
CA ALA A 34 -16.54 -0.42 -1.22
C ALA A 34 -15.34 -0.05 -0.34
N GLU A 35 -15.36 -0.40 0.95
CA GLU A 35 -14.23 -0.21 1.85
C GLU A 35 -12.98 -0.95 1.38
N GLY A 36 -13.14 -2.21 0.98
CA GLY A 36 -12.03 -3.02 0.48
C GLY A 36 -11.41 -2.43 -0.79
N LYS A 37 -12.22 -1.94 -1.73
CA LYS A 37 -11.73 -1.24 -2.94
C LYS A 37 -11.04 0.08 -2.61
N ALA A 38 -11.59 0.85 -1.68
CA ALA A 38 -10.98 2.11 -1.26
C ALA A 38 -9.62 1.89 -0.58
N GLN A 39 -9.48 0.82 0.21
CA GLN A 39 -8.21 0.43 0.82
C GLN A 39 -7.18 -0.03 -0.21
N GLU A 40 -7.59 -0.79 -1.23
CA GLU A 40 -6.74 -1.22 -2.35
C GLU A 40 -6.17 -0.01 -3.11
N ILE A 41 -7.04 0.91 -3.54
CA ILE A 41 -6.64 2.15 -4.24
C ILE A 41 -5.68 2.98 -3.38
N LYS A 42 -5.96 3.12 -2.08
CA LYS A 42 -5.09 3.85 -1.16
C LYS A 42 -3.73 3.18 -1.02
N GLY A 43 -3.69 1.85 -0.93
CA GLY A 43 -2.45 1.07 -0.85
C GLY A 43 -1.60 1.22 -2.11
N GLU A 44 -2.23 1.14 -3.28
CA GLU A 44 -1.58 1.29 -4.58
C GLU A 44 -1.02 2.70 -4.76
N ALA A 45 -1.80 3.73 -4.41
CA ALA A 45 -1.34 5.12 -4.43
C ALA A 45 -0.15 5.35 -3.48
N GLN A 46 -0.19 4.76 -2.28
CA GLN A 46 0.92 4.84 -1.32
C GLN A 46 2.17 4.14 -1.82
N ARG A 47 2.04 2.97 -2.48
CA ARG A 47 3.18 2.28 -3.11
C ARG A 47 3.80 3.14 -4.20
N THR A 48 3.02 3.62 -5.15
CA THR A 48 3.52 4.44 -6.26
C THR A 48 4.24 5.70 -5.77
N VAL A 49 3.66 6.42 -4.79
CA VAL A 49 4.31 7.59 -4.20
C VAL A 49 5.57 7.20 -3.42
N GLY A 50 5.52 6.07 -2.71
CA GLY A 50 6.66 5.51 -1.98
C GLY A 50 7.81 5.16 -2.92
N GLU A 51 7.55 4.42 -4.00
CA GLU A 51 8.53 4.03 -5.01
C GLU A 51 9.13 5.24 -5.74
N ALA A 52 8.30 6.23 -6.09
CA ALA A 52 8.77 7.48 -6.68
C ALA A 52 9.70 8.24 -5.73
N LYS A 53 9.33 8.36 -4.45
CA LYS A 53 10.18 8.97 -3.42
C LYS A 53 11.45 8.18 -3.20
N ASP A 54 11.39 6.86 -3.12
CA ASP A 54 12.56 5.99 -2.95
C ASP A 54 13.51 6.09 -4.14
N GLY A 55 12.98 6.16 -5.37
CA GLY A 55 13.78 6.37 -6.57
C GLY A 55 14.49 7.72 -6.59
N LEU A 56 13.78 8.80 -6.21
CA LEU A 56 14.36 10.13 -6.04
C LEU A 56 15.40 10.17 -4.93
N HIS A 57 15.12 9.57 -3.78
CA HIS A 57 16.04 9.49 -2.66
C HIS A 57 17.30 8.71 -3.06
N LYS A 58 17.17 7.54 -3.70
CA LYS A 58 18.32 6.77 -4.20
C LYS A 58 19.14 7.55 -5.23
N ALA A 59 18.49 8.25 -6.16
CA ALA A 59 19.19 9.08 -7.14
C ALA A 59 19.93 10.25 -6.47
N ALA A 60 19.29 10.93 -5.52
CA ALA A 60 19.90 11.99 -4.74
C ALA A 60 21.06 11.47 -3.88
N ASP A 61 20.93 10.30 -3.26
CA ASP A 61 21.99 9.69 -2.43
C ASP A 61 23.20 9.30 -3.28
N VAL A 62 22.96 8.74 -4.47
CA VAL A 62 24.02 8.43 -5.46
C VAL A 62 24.74 9.70 -5.93
N ILE A 63 24.01 10.79 -6.19
CA ILE A 63 24.59 12.05 -6.66
C ILE A 63 25.30 12.81 -5.54
N THR A 64 24.77 12.76 -4.31
CA THR A 64 25.34 13.49 -3.15
C THR A 64 26.46 12.75 -2.43
N GLY A 65 26.75 11.50 -2.81
CA GLY A 65 27.98 10.80 -2.43
C GLY A 65 28.13 10.51 -0.94
N ARG A 66 27.04 10.50 -0.18
CA ARG A 66 27.08 10.21 1.26
C ARG A 66 27.10 8.69 1.46
N LYS A 67 28.30 8.12 1.45
CA LYS A 67 28.57 6.75 1.92
C LYS A 67 28.65 6.72 3.44
#